data_AF-A0A2M9P2C0-F1
#
_entry.id   AF-A0A2M9P2C0-F1
#
_cell.length_a   1.000
_cell.length_b   1.000
_cell.length_c   1.000
_cell.angle_alpha   90.00
_cell.angle_beta   90.00
_cell.angle_gamma   90.00
#
_symmetry.space_group_name_H-M   'P 1'
#
loop_
_entity.id
_entity.type
_entity.pdbx_description
1 polymer ?
#
loop_
_entity_poly.entity_id
_entity_poly.type
_entity_poly.pdbx_seq_one_letter_code
_entity_poly.pdbx_strand_id
1 'polypeptide(L)' 'MSSRDIIKLIKKDGWYLDRVTGSHHHFKHPTKKGTTTVPHPKKD' A
#
# COMPACT_ATOMS: atom_id res chain seq x y z
N MET A 1 -2.90 0.00 -14.83
CA MET A 1 -1.99 -0.47 -13.75
C MET A 1 -2.84 -1.10 -12.67
N SER A 2 -2.58 -2.36 -12.33
CA SER A 2 -3.41 -3.06 -11.34
C SER A 2 -2.90 -2.79 -9.92
N SER A 3 -3.81 -2.64 -8.95
CA SER A 3 -3.46 -2.48 -7.53
C SER A 3 -2.60 -3.63 -6.98
N ARG A 4 -2.70 -4.82 -7.58
CA ARG A 4 -1.85 -5.97 -7.22
C ARG A 4 -0.38 -5.71 -7.54
N ASP A 5 -0.07 -5.04 -8.64
CA ASP A 5 1.31 -4.71 -9.00
C ASP A 5 1.90 -3.67 -8.05
N ILE A 6 1.11 -2.66 -7.70
CA ILE A 6 1.50 -1.64 -6.72
C ILE A 6 1.76 -2.28 -5.36
N ILE A 7 0.88 -3.17 -4.89
CA ILE A 7 1.07 -3.89 -3.63
C ILE A 7 2.31 -4.79 -3.68
N LYS A 8 2.58 -5.46 -4.81
CA LYS A 8 3.82 -6.25 -4.98
C LYS A 8 5.07 -5.37 -4.93
N LEU A 9 5.06 -4.23 -5.60
CA LEU A 9 6.19 -3.30 -5.60
C LEU A 9 6.46 -2.76 -4.20
N ILE A 10 5.40 -2.36 -3.49
CA ILE A 10 5.45 -1.82 -2.13
C ILE A 10 5.93 -2.88 -1.13
N LYS A 11 5.41 -4.11 -1.21
CA LYS A 11 5.93 -5.24 -0.41
C LYS A 11 7.41 -5.53 -0.72
N LYS A 12 7.82 -5.46 -1.99
CA LYS A 12 9.21 -5.68 -2.41
C LYS A 12 10.15 -4.56 -1.93
N ASP A 13 9.65 -3.33 -1.88
CA ASP A 13 10.41 -2.18 -1.36
C ASP A 13 10.55 -2.23 0.17
N GLY A 14 9.83 -3.15 0.86
CA GLY A 14 9.95 -3.37 2.30
C GLY A 14 8.84 -2.72 3.13
N TRP A 15 7.77 -2.28 2.48
CA TRP A 15 6.63 -1.67 3.15
C TRP A 15 5.69 -2.74 3.69
N TYR A 16 5.24 -2.53 4.92
CA TYR A 16 4.28 -3.39 5.60
C TYR A 16 2.94 -2.68 5.73
N LEU A 17 1.86 -3.47 5.72
CA LEU A 17 0.52 -2.95 5.93
C LEU A 17 0.36 -2.59 7.41
N ASP A 18 0.10 -1.32 7.71
CA ASP A 18 -0.10 -0.80 9.06
C ASP A 18 -1.58 -0.87 9.46
N ARG A 19 -2.46 -0.38 8.58
CA ARG A 19 -3.91 -0.40 8.82
C ARG A 19 -4.71 -0.38 7.53
N VAL A 20 -5.93 -0.87 7.58
CA VAL A 20 -6.90 -0.80 6.48
C VAL A 20 -8.10 0.02 6.93
N THR A 21 -8.49 1.01 6.14
CA THR A 21 -9.67 1.84 6.41
C THR A 21 -10.56 1.81 5.17
N GLY A 22 -11.61 0.99 5.21
CA GLY A 22 -12.48 0.74 4.06
C GLY A 22 -11.70 0.18 2.87
N SER A 23 -11.71 0.89 1.75
CA SER A 23 -10.96 0.50 0.53
C SER A 23 -9.51 1.03 0.51
N HIS A 24 -9.04 1.69 1.56
CA HIS A 24 -7.69 2.25 1.63
C HIS A 24 -6.76 1.40 2.49
N HIS A 25 -5.65 0.97 1.90
CA HIS A 25 -4.59 0.25 2.59
C HIS A 25 -3.47 1.22 2.95
N HIS A 26 -3.19 1.37 4.23
CA HIS A 26 -2.11 2.22 4.70
C HIS A 26 -0.87 1.36 4.92
N PHE A 27 0.20 1.71 4.23
CA PHE A 27 1.50 1.05 4.33
C PHE A 27 2.49 1.94 5.07
N LYS A 28 3.30 1.34 5.92
CA LYS A 28 4.45 2.00 6.54
C LYS A 28 5.75 1.36 6.08
N HIS A 29 6.80 2.16 6.10
CA HIS A 29 8.14 1.69 5.85
C HIS A 29 8.98 1.81 7.13
N PRO A 30 9.77 0.78 7.50
CA PRO A 30 10.59 0.84 8.71
C PRO A 30 11.75 1.83 8.59
N THR A 31 12.26 2.06 7.37
CA THR A 31 13.45 2.92 7.13
C THR A 31 13.14 4.25 6.44
N LYS A 32 11.96 4.42 5.83
CA LYS A 32 11.55 5.68 5.17
C LYS A 32 10.49 6.33 6.04
N LYS A 33 10.76 7.53 6.59
CA LYS A 33 9.77 8.26 7.38
C LYS A 33 8.61 8.70 6.49
N GLY A 34 7.49 8.00 6.56
CA GLY A 34 6.26 8.31 5.83
C GLY A 34 5.27 7.14 5.83
N THR A 35 3.98 7.45 5.78
CA THR A 35 2.90 6.46 5.61
C THR A 35 2.36 6.61 4.20
N THR A 36 2.41 5.54 3.39
CA THR A 36 1.87 5.53 2.03
C THR A 36 0.50 4.89 2.06
N THR A 37 -0.54 5.69 1.79
CA THR A 37 -1.90 5.17 1.63
C THR A 37 -2.11 4.78 0.18
N VAL A 38 -2.32 3.50 -0.07
CA VAL A 38 -2.69 2.96 -1.39
C VAL A 38 -4.21 2.80 -1.41
N PRO A 39 -4.94 3.60 -2.20
CA PRO A 39 -6.33 3.30 -2.49
C PRO A 39 -6.39 1.98 -3.26
N HIS A 40 -7.24 1.05 -2.84
CA HIS A 40 -7.61 -0.06 -3.70
C HIS A 40 -8.55 0.54 -4.77
N PRO A 41 -8.12 0.68 -6.02
CA PRO A 41 -8.99 1.19 -7.07
C PRO A 41 -10.20 0.26 -7.14
N LYS A 42 -11.40 0.86 -7.04
CA LYS A 42 -12.63 0.21 -7.48
C LYS A 42 -12.41 -0.13 -8.94
N LYS A 43 -12.23 -1.42 -9.20
CA LYS A 43 -12.27 -1.97 -10.54
C LYS A 43 -13.76 -1.94 -10.92
N ASP A 44 -14.12 -1.04 -11.84
CA ASP A 44 -15.23 -1.32 -12.74
C ASP A 44 -14.82 -2.47 -13.66
#